data_AF-A0A940L615-F1
#
_entry.id   AF-A0A940L615-F1
#
_cell.length_a   1.000
_cell.length_b   1.000
_cell.length_c   1.000
_cell.angle_alpha   90.00
_cell.angle_beta   90.00
_cell.angle_gamma   90.00
#
_symmetry.space_group_name_H-M   'P 1'
#
loop_
_entity.id
_entity.type
_entity.pdbx_description
1 polymer ?
#
loop_
_entity_poly.entity_id
_entity_poly.type
_entity_poly.pdbx_seq_one_letter_code
_entity_poly.pdbx_strand_id
1 'polypeptide(L)'
;MKALFTLLLSLMTGTSSFAGPQYHSQISSALDFIEHYQTTGKEGYDPGQWVTRVTSYLPSAVGVGKFNVPFDEPTAFVASSIANVLAEIYQIDSRYDKIPPMIEKTVAGFQKYYWDDLFNFYPPTTYRGVQVRQPRYMYLASYFKGFANIPPDADTTSASYATHYYLNKIHGESFELPEQVIDTLSSTRDVHRKPHVWNAGQGQKNTGAFLTWFYDEDDPKMPRNIFSKPNNGTRIPFNRNDVDCVVNAHVLKLLTLAGKTEGPGYKAACAHLNNIAAQKDFFFCGLYYPSRYVLPYSMAAILEAGGSCLEPSRDRLLNFLLRKQHKDGSWKNSILARPDRVQSTAWALTALAQLGDPKNPLHQARVRKAARFLLSESTRDRHGFLFWPGQVYFAATFVARYPVVWRSSAYTTAVAAKALLLAQYY
;
A
#
# COMPACT_ATOMS: atom_id res chain seq x y z
N MET A 1 23.74 61.93 -50.53
CA MET A 1 23.76 61.58 -49.09
C MET A 1 22.39 61.82 -48.48
N LYS A 2 21.48 60.83 -48.52
CA LYS A 2 20.31 60.74 -47.64
C LYS A 2 20.13 59.26 -47.32
N ALA A 3 20.30 58.93 -46.05
CA ALA A 3 20.50 57.58 -45.54
C ALA A 3 19.19 56.79 -45.49
N LEU A 4 19.30 55.55 -45.92
CA LEU A 4 18.29 54.50 -45.93
C LEU A 4 18.21 53.91 -44.51
N PHE A 5 17.16 54.22 -43.74
CA PHE A 5 16.91 53.56 -42.46
C PHE A 5 15.93 52.40 -42.68
N THR A 6 16.50 51.21 -42.90
CA THR A 6 15.73 49.96 -43.02
C THR A 6 15.55 49.40 -41.61
N LEU A 7 14.34 49.52 -41.08
CA LEU A 7 13.95 48.98 -39.77
C LEU A 7 13.80 47.46 -39.90
N LEU A 8 14.80 46.69 -39.45
CA LEU A 8 14.71 45.24 -39.32
C LEU A 8 13.80 44.91 -38.13
N LEU A 9 12.53 44.62 -38.41
CA LEU A 9 11.62 44.02 -37.44
C LEU A 9 11.99 42.53 -37.32
N SER A 10 12.84 42.19 -36.35
CA SER A 10 13.08 40.81 -35.94
C SER A 10 11.83 40.27 -35.27
N LEU A 11 11.04 39.53 -36.05
CA LEU A 11 10.01 38.62 -35.55
C LEU A 11 10.68 37.57 -34.65
N MET A 12 10.81 37.89 -33.37
CA MET A 12 11.01 36.90 -32.31
C MET A 12 9.72 36.11 -32.19
N THR A 13 9.53 35.15 -33.10
CA THR A 13 8.63 34.03 -32.86
C THR A 13 9.21 33.29 -31.67
N GLY A 14 8.75 33.66 -30.47
CA GLY A 14 9.01 32.92 -29.26
C GLY A 14 8.55 31.50 -29.51
N THR A 15 9.51 30.60 -29.76
CA THR A 15 9.27 29.17 -29.63
C THR A 15 8.85 28.98 -28.19
N SER A 16 7.54 28.89 -27.97
CA SER A 16 6.96 28.31 -26.77
C SER A 16 7.49 26.89 -26.72
N SER A 17 8.68 26.76 -26.15
CA SER A 17 9.28 25.50 -25.80
C SER A 17 8.29 24.92 -24.82
N PHE A 18 7.47 23.98 -25.29
CA PHE A 18 6.66 23.15 -24.42
C PHE A 18 7.67 22.45 -23.52
N ALA A 19 7.90 23.04 -22.34
CA ALA A 19 8.65 22.38 -21.29
C ALA A 19 7.85 21.12 -21.00
N GLY A 20 8.42 19.97 -21.37
CA GLY A 20 7.80 18.68 -21.07
C GLY A 20 7.50 18.57 -19.57
N PRO A 21 6.69 17.58 -19.16
CA PRO A 21 6.33 17.41 -17.76
C PRO A 21 7.59 17.39 -16.88
N GLN A 22 7.60 18.20 -15.82
CA GLN A 22 8.81 18.54 -15.06
C GLN A 22 9.62 17.33 -14.59
N TYR A 23 8.93 16.23 -14.27
CA TYR A 23 9.53 15.02 -13.69
C TYR A 23 9.50 13.81 -14.63
N HIS A 24 9.17 14.00 -15.91
CA HIS A 24 8.95 12.90 -16.84
C HIS A 24 10.15 11.94 -16.89
N SER A 25 11.38 12.46 -17.04
CA SER A 25 12.59 11.62 -17.14
C SER A 25 12.84 10.79 -15.87
N GLN A 26 12.55 11.33 -14.69
CA GLN A 26 12.72 10.65 -13.41
C GLN A 26 11.66 9.57 -13.23
N ILE A 27 10.42 9.86 -13.60
CA ILE A 27 9.31 8.89 -13.53
C ILE A 27 9.56 7.75 -14.52
N SER A 28 9.93 8.04 -15.77
CA SER A 28 10.24 7.00 -16.76
C SER A 28 11.38 6.09 -16.30
N SER A 29 12.47 6.67 -15.77
CA SER A 29 13.59 5.89 -15.25
C SER A 29 13.22 5.06 -14.01
N ALA A 30 12.30 5.55 -13.18
CA ALA A 30 11.75 4.79 -12.06
C ALA A 30 10.85 3.63 -12.50
N LEU A 31 10.07 3.82 -13.57
CA LEU A 31 9.28 2.74 -14.17
C LEU A 31 10.19 1.69 -14.83
N ASP A 32 11.29 2.08 -15.46
CA ASP A 32 12.30 1.14 -15.97
C ASP A 32 12.87 0.25 -14.86
N PHE A 33 13.16 0.84 -13.69
CA PHE A 33 13.58 0.08 -12.51
C PHE A 33 12.50 -0.93 -12.08
N ILE A 34 11.24 -0.50 -11.98
CA ILE A 34 10.14 -1.37 -11.53
C ILE A 34 9.91 -2.51 -12.52
N GLU A 35 9.90 -2.22 -13.82
CA GLU A 35 9.78 -3.21 -14.89
C GLU A 35 10.92 -4.23 -14.86
N HIS A 36 12.17 -3.74 -14.79
CA HIS A 36 13.37 -4.58 -14.79
C HIS A 36 13.39 -5.59 -13.64
N TYR A 37 12.92 -5.19 -12.45
CA TYR A 37 12.92 -6.03 -11.25
C TYR A 37 11.59 -6.79 -11.03
N GLN A 38 10.66 -6.76 -11.99
CA GLN A 38 9.46 -7.58 -11.93
C GLN A 38 9.77 -9.03 -12.29
N THR A 39 9.45 -9.96 -11.39
CA THR A 39 9.81 -11.38 -11.51
C THR A 39 9.24 -12.00 -12.78
N THR A 40 10.02 -12.88 -13.41
CA THR A 40 9.66 -13.59 -14.64
C THR A 40 9.20 -15.01 -14.40
N GLY A 41 9.47 -15.57 -13.22
CA GLY A 41 9.27 -16.99 -12.91
C GLY A 41 10.60 -17.75 -12.85
N LYS A 42 11.62 -17.29 -13.58
CA LYS A 42 12.93 -17.93 -13.67
C LYS A 42 13.75 -17.79 -12.38
N GLU A 43 13.40 -16.82 -11.54
CA GLU A 43 14.05 -16.53 -10.27
C GLU A 43 13.56 -17.45 -9.14
N GLY A 44 12.61 -18.34 -9.41
CA GLY A 44 11.95 -19.19 -8.41
C GLY A 44 10.76 -18.52 -7.71
N TYR A 45 10.44 -17.26 -8.06
CA TYR A 45 9.25 -16.55 -7.60
C TYR A 45 8.11 -16.68 -8.62
N ASP A 46 6.88 -16.39 -8.21
CA ASP A 46 5.77 -16.34 -9.15
C ASP A 46 5.94 -15.13 -10.09
N PRO A 47 5.56 -15.22 -11.37
CA PRO A 47 5.73 -14.12 -12.31
C PRO A 47 4.88 -12.90 -11.90
N GLY A 48 5.33 -11.71 -12.29
CA GLY A 48 4.57 -10.47 -12.06
C GLY A 48 4.62 -9.96 -10.62
N GLN A 49 5.51 -10.50 -9.80
CA GLN A 49 5.74 -10.09 -8.42
C GLN A 49 6.96 -9.16 -8.34
N TRP A 50 7.13 -8.51 -7.19
CA TRP A 50 8.37 -7.82 -6.86
C TRP A 50 8.91 -8.32 -5.53
N VAL A 51 10.22 -8.47 -5.45
CA VAL A 51 10.89 -8.90 -4.24
C VAL A 51 10.68 -7.86 -3.14
N THR A 52 10.19 -8.32 -1.98
CA THR A 52 10.20 -7.56 -0.74
C THR A 52 11.07 -8.26 0.27
N ARG A 53 11.77 -7.49 1.10
CA ARG A 53 12.65 -7.99 2.14
C ARG A 53 11.93 -7.96 3.48
N VAL A 54 11.67 -9.14 4.02
CA VAL A 54 11.20 -9.30 5.40
C VAL A 54 12.41 -9.42 6.32
N THR A 55 12.39 -8.73 7.46
CA THR A 55 13.41 -8.87 8.50
C THR A 55 12.77 -8.95 9.87
N SER A 56 13.16 -9.94 10.65
CA SER A 56 12.75 -10.09 12.04
C SER A 56 13.76 -9.47 12.99
N TYR A 57 13.25 -8.76 14.00
CA TYR A 57 13.99 -8.20 15.13
C TYR A 57 13.69 -8.93 16.43
N LEU A 58 13.12 -10.13 16.32
CA LEU A 58 13.00 -11.07 17.42
C LEU A 58 13.98 -12.22 17.24
N PRO A 59 14.57 -12.73 18.33
CA PRO A 59 15.25 -14.01 18.29
C PRO A 59 14.30 -15.10 17.77
N SER A 60 14.84 -16.04 16.97
CA SER A 60 14.03 -17.12 16.39
C SER A 60 13.42 -18.06 17.43
N ALA A 61 13.83 -17.97 18.70
CA ALA A 61 13.24 -18.67 19.83
C ALA A 61 11.84 -18.14 20.21
N VAL A 62 11.56 -16.88 19.90
CA VAL A 62 10.36 -16.15 20.34
C VAL A 62 9.64 -15.44 19.18
N GLY A 63 10.05 -15.68 17.94
CA GLY A 63 9.40 -15.12 16.75
C GLY A 63 9.79 -15.82 15.45
N VAL A 64 9.16 -15.39 14.36
CA VAL A 64 9.46 -15.84 13.00
C VAL A 64 10.74 -15.19 12.47
N GLY A 65 11.45 -15.84 11.54
CA GLY A 65 12.69 -15.33 10.95
C GLY A 65 13.94 -15.56 11.82
N LYS A 66 15.11 -15.24 11.24
CA LYS A 66 16.37 -15.11 11.98
C LYS A 66 16.59 -13.64 12.34
N PHE A 67 17.10 -13.38 13.54
CA PHE A 67 17.32 -12.03 14.03
C PHE A 67 18.22 -11.22 13.08
N ASN A 68 17.71 -10.09 12.61
CA ASN A 68 18.39 -9.16 11.71
C ASN A 68 18.89 -9.77 10.39
N VAL A 69 18.32 -10.89 9.95
CA VAL A 69 18.61 -11.47 8.63
C VAL A 69 17.45 -11.14 7.68
N PRO A 70 17.71 -10.40 6.59
CA PRO A 70 16.69 -10.16 5.58
C PRO A 70 16.44 -11.42 4.74
N PHE A 71 15.18 -11.67 4.41
CA PHE A 71 14.75 -12.72 3.48
C PHE A 71 13.91 -12.09 2.37
N ASP A 72 14.09 -12.57 1.14
CA ASP A 72 13.28 -12.16 0.00
C ASP A 72 11.96 -12.94 0.02
N GLU A 73 10.83 -12.25 0.13
CA GLU A 73 9.52 -12.86 0.42
C GLU A 73 8.40 -12.18 -0.37
N PRO A 74 8.30 -12.40 -1.70
CA PRO A 74 7.24 -11.81 -2.52
C PRO A 74 5.85 -12.34 -2.14
N THR A 75 4.87 -11.44 -2.08
CA THR A 75 3.50 -11.71 -1.62
C THR A 75 2.49 -11.03 -2.53
N ALA A 76 1.28 -11.59 -2.62
CA ALA A 76 0.20 -10.98 -3.41
C ALA A 76 -0.06 -9.54 -2.96
N PHE A 77 -0.12 -9.28 -1.65
CA PHE A 77 -0.37 -7.95 -1.11
C PHE A 77 0.60 -6.89 -1.69
N VAL A 78 1.89 -7.22 -1.78
CA VAL A 78 2.90 -6.29 -2.27
C VAL A 78 2.81 -6.10 -3.77
N ALA A 79 2.61 -7.19 -4.51
CA ALA A 79 2.41 -7.12 -5.95
C ALA A 79 1.19 -6.27 -6.30
N SER A 80 0.05 -6.50 -5.63
CA SER A 80 -1.17 -5.72 -5.77
C SER A 80 -0.98 -4.27 -5.36
N SER A 81 -0.26 -3.99 -4.27
CA SER A 81 0.02 -2.62 -3.82
C SER A 81 0.85 -1.84 -4.85
N ILE A 82 1.87 -2.46 -5.44
CA ILE A 82 2.67 -1.84 -6.51
C ILE A 82 1.81 -1.64 -7.76
N ALA A 83 1.10 -2.67 -8.20
CA ALA A 83 0.26 -2.62 -9.40
C ALA A 83 -0.85 -1.56 -9.28
N ASN A 84 -1.46 -1.40 -8.10
CA ASN A 84 -2.44 -0.35 -7.85
C ASN A 84 -1.86 1.06 -7.97
N VAL A 85 -0.64 1.28 -7.47
CA VAL A 85 0.05 2.57 -7.61
C VAL A 85 0.43 2.84 -9.07
N LEU A 86 0.90 1.82 -9.79
CA LEU A 86 1.19 1.91 -11.21
C LEU A 86 -0.07 2.23 -12.02
N ALA A 87 -1.18 1.54 -11.76
CA ALA A 87 -2.45 1.81 -12.40
C ALA A 87 -2.89 3.27 -12.21
N GLU A 88 -2.75 3.80 -10.99
CA GLU A 88 -3.08 5.20 -10.69
C GLU A 88 -2.17 6.17 -11.45
N ILE A 89 -0.88 5.87 -11.58
CA ILE A 89 0.05 6.65 -12.44
C ILE A 89 -0.47 6.68 -13.87
N TYR A 90 -0.85 5.52 -14.43
CA TYR A 90 -1.35 5.42 -15.80
C TYR A 90 -2.69 6.13 -16.02
N GLN A 91 -3.58 6.10 -15.02
CA GLN A 91 -4.85 6.82 -15.06
C GLN A 91 -4.66 8.35 -15.02
N ILE A 92 -3.61 8.84 -14.36
CA ILE A 92 -3.25 10.27 -14.36
C ILE A 92 -2.56 10.65 -15.68
N ASP A 93 -1.70 9.78 -16.22
CA ASP A 93 -0.93 10.04 -17.44
C ASP A 93 -0.69 8.74 -18.22
N SER A 94 -1.48 8.52 -19.27
CA SER A 94 -1.46 7.30 -20.08
C SER A 94 -0.24 7.19 -21.00
N ARG A 95 0.68 8.18 -21.00
CA ARG A 95 1.93 8.10 -21.78
C ARG A 95 2.91 7.06 -21.22
N TYR A 96 2.71 6.60 -19.98
CA TYR A 96 3.52 5.54 -19.36
C TYR A 96 3.03 4.15 -19.79
N ASP A 97 3.15 3.85 -21.08
CA ASP A 97 2.68 2.63 -21.76
C ASP A 97 3.32 1.31 -21.27
N LYS A 98 4.42 1.39 -20.52
CA LYS A 98 5.04 0.25 -19.84
C LYS A 98 4.20 -0.31 -18.68
N ILE A 99 3.25 0.47 -18.18
CA ILE A 99 2.47 0.10 -16.99
C ILE A 99 1.48 -1.03 -17.25
N PRO A 100 0.60 -0.99 -18.27
CA PRO A 100 -0.36 -2.07 -18.50
C PRO A 100 0.26 -3.47 -18.56
N PRO A 101 1.37 -3.72 -19.31
CA PRO A 101 2.01 -5.04 -19.32
C PRO A 101 2.51 -5.51 -17.96
N MET A 102 3.00 -4.60 -17.11
CA MET A 102 3.39 -4.95 -15.74
C MET A 102 2.17 -5.40 -14.92
N ILE A 103 1.04 -4.72 -15.03
CA ILE A 103 -0.19 -5.06 -14.30
C ILE A 103 -0.76 -6.39 -14.79
N GLU A 104 -0.81 -6.61 -16.12
CA GLU A 104 -1.25 -7.87 -16.73
C GLU A 104 -0.43 -9.05 -16.20
N LYS A 105 0.90 -8.90 -16.15
CA LYS A 105 1.80 -9.92 -15.61
C LYS A 105 1.52 -10.19 -14.13
N THR A 106 1.26 -9.14 -13.33
CA THR A 106 0.88 -9.28 -11.92
C THR A 106 -0.42 -10.06 -11.75
N VAL A 107 -1.46 -9.71 -12.51
CA VAL A 107 -2.75 -10.42 -12.48
C VAL A 107 -2.61 -11.87 -12.92
N ALA A 108 -1.82 -12.16 -13.96
CA ALA A 108 -1.53 -13.54 -14.35
C ALA A 108 -0.84 -14.33 -13.23
N GLY A 109 0.01 -13.68 -12.42
CA GLY A 109 0.66 -14.27 -11.26
C GLY A 109 -0.26 -14.58 -10.07
N PHE A 110 -1.47 -14.03 -10.04
CA PHE A 110 -2.42 -14.21 -8.93
C PHE A 110 -3.02 -15.61 -8.82
N GLN A 111 -2.95 -16.44 -9.87
CA GLN A 111 -3.57 -17.77 -9.89
C GLN A 111 -3.27 -18.61 -8.65
N LYS A 112 -2.06 -18.51 -8.08
CA LYS A 112 -1.64 -19.28 -6.89
C LYS A 112 -2.10 -18.67 -5.56
N TYR A 113 -2.53 -17.41 -5.55
CA TYR A 113 -2.90 -16.71 -4.33
C TYR A 113 -4.40 -16.83 -4.02
N TYR A 114 -5.20 -17.22 -5.00
CA TYR A 114 -6.60 -17.54 -4.81
C TYR A 114 -6.81 -18.65 -3.77
N TRP A 115 -7.79 -18.41 -2.92
CA TRP A 115 -8.45 -19.39 -2.06
C TRP A 115 -9.94 -19.19 -2.29
N ASP A 116 -10.49 -19.98 -3.21
CA ASP A 116 -11.78 -19.69 -3.85
C ASP A 116 -11.73 -18.26 -4.45
N ASP A 117 -12.74 -17.42 -4.24
CA ASP A 117 -12.70 -16.02 -4.69
C ASP A 117 -11.92 -15.07 -3.77
N LEU A 118 -11.32 -15.56 -2.68
CA LEU A 118 -10.54 -14.73 -1.75
C LEU A 118 -9.06 -14.78 -2.06
N PHE A 119 -8.29 -13.80 -1.59
CA PHE A 119 -6.84 -13.81 -1.71
C PHE A 119 -6.16 -14.05 -0.37
N ASN A 120 -5.12 -14.87 -0.40
CA ASN A 120 -4.22 -15.04 0.71
C ASN A 120 -2.91 -14.29 0.47
N PHE A 121 -2.29 -13.80 1.55
CA PHE A 121 -0.99 -13.16 1.52
C PHE A 121 0.11 -14.06 0.92
N TYR A 122 0.08 -15.37 1.19
CA TYR A 122 1.02 -16.37 0.67
C TYR A 122 0.36 -17.35 -0.30
N PRO A 123 1.08 -17.81 -1.34
CA PRO A 123 0.61 -18.92 -2.17
C PRO A 123 0.65 -20.23 -1.36
N PRO A 124 -0.07 -21.29 -1.77
CA PRO A 124 -0.03 -22.55 -1.06
C PRO A 124 1.32 -23.23 -1.26
N THR A 125 1.75 -23.96 -0.24
CA THR A 125 2.88 -24.89 -0.28
C THR A 125 2.51 -26.17 0.45
N THR A 126 3.29 -27.23 0.26
CA THR A 126 3.03 -28.53 0.89
C THR A 126 3.91 -28.73 2.12
N TYR A 127 3.30 -28.99 3.26
CA TYR A 127 3.97 -29.41 4.48
C TYR A 127 3.45 -30.78 4.92
N ARG A 128 4.28 -31.82 4.79
CA ARG A 128 3.94 -33.22 5.13
C ARG A 128 2.62 -33.69 4.49
N GLY A 129 2.43 -33.37 3.21
CA GLY A 129 1.23 -33.73 2.45
C GLY A 129 0.01 -32.82 2.66
N VAL A 130 0.10 -31.80 3.52
CA VAL A 130 -0.98 -30.83 3.75
C VAL A 130 -0.66 -29.50 3.09
N GLN A 131 -1.66 -28.91 2.42
CA GLN A 131 -1.56 -27.56 1.86
C GLN A 131 -1.57 -26.53 2.99
N VAL A 132 -0.58 -25.65 3.02
CA VAL A 132 -0.41 -24.59 4.01
C VAL A 132 -0.03 -23.29 3.32
N ARG A 133 -0.37 -22.15 3.92
CA ARG A 133 -0.07 -20.81 3.38
C ARG A 133 0.72 -20.03 4.41
N GLN A 134 2.02 -19.97 4.20
CA GLN A 134 2.99 -19.44 5.14
C GLN A 134 4.19 -18.87 4.35
N PRO A 135 5.09 -18.08 5.00
CA PRO A 135 6.33 -17.63 4.38
C PRO A 135 7.10 -18.77 3.72
N ARG A 136 7.58 -18.54 2.50
CA ARG A 136 8.29 -19.54 1.67
C ARG A 136 9.80 -19.55 1.92
N TYR A 137 10.39 -18.37 2.07
CA TYR A 137 11.84 -18.19 2.06
C TYR A 137 12.37 -17.72 3.41
N MET A 138 11.54 -17.01 4.18
CA MET A 138 11.86 -16.66 5.55
C MET A 138 12.05 -17.92 6.40
N TYR A 139 13.13 -17.94 7.18
CA TYR A 139 13.35 -19.01 8.16
C TYR A 139 12.19 -19.09 9.17
N LEU A 140 11.59 -20.28 9.27
CA LEU A 140 10.57 -20.59 10.27
C LEU A 140 11.03 -21.80 11.09
N ALA A 141 11.26 -21.59 12.39
CA ALA A 141 11.46 -22.70 13.31
C ALA A 141 10.23 -23.62 13.28
N SER A 142 10.42 -24.92 13.49
CA SER A 142 9.39 -25.94 13.30
C SER A 142 8.09 -25.67 14.08
N TYR A 143 8.21 -25.11 15.29
CA TYR A 143 7.08 -24.77 16.16
C TYR A 143 6.36 -23.46 15.78
N PHE A 144 6.94 -22.62 14.91
CA PHE A 144 6.27 -21.44 14.35
C PHE A 144 5.59 -21.70 13.00
N LYS A 145 5.78 -22.87 12.39
CA LYS A 145 5.17 -23.16 11.09
C LYS A 145 3.63 -23.11 11.15
N GLY A 146 3.02 -23.66 12.21
CA GLY A 146 1.56 -23.57 12.35
C GLY A 146 1.07 -22.16 12.67
N PHE A 147 1.84 -21.40 13.46
CA PHE A 147 1.57 -19.97 13.69
C PHE A 147 1.51 -19.16 12.39
N ALA A 148 2.38 -19.47 11.44
CA ALA A 148 2.48 -18.77 10.17
C ALA A 148 1.53 -19.30 9.08
N ASN A 149 0.73 -20.34 9.36
CA ASN A 149 -0.29 -20.86 8.46
C ASN A 149 -1.57 -20.02 8.58
N ILE A 150 -1.69 -18.99 7.74
CA ILE A 150 -2.70 -17.94 7.88
C ILE A 150 -3.87 -18.10 6.89
N PRO A 151 -5.11 -17.72 7.28
CA PRO A 151 -6.25 -17.70 6.38
C PRO A 151 -6.16 -16.52 5.40
N PRO A 152 -7.03 -16.47 4.37
CA PRO A 152 -7.22 -15.27 3.56
C PRO A 152 -7.53 -14.05 4.41
N ASP A 153 -7.23 -12.86 3.88
CA ASP A 153 -7.37 -11.61 4.62
C ASP A 153 -7.95 -10.49 3.76
N ALA A 154 -8.59 -9.52 4.40
CA ALA A 154 -9.27 -8.40 3.78
C ALA A 154 -8.32 -7.44 3.07
N ASP A 155 -7.08 -7.33 3.55
CA ASP A 155 -6.08 -6.42 3.03
C ASP A 155 -5.58 -6.90 1.66
N THR A 156 -5.11 -8.15 1.60
CA THR A 156 -4.66 -8.78 0.37
C THR A 156 -5.80 -8.92 -0.63
N THR A 157 -6.99 -9.31 -0.18
CA THR A 157 -8.16 -9.46 -1.05
C THR A 157 -8.58 -8.13 -1.64
N SER A 158 -8.71 -7.08 -0.82
CA SER A 158 -9.12 -5.77 -1.33
C SER A 158 -8.08 -5.15 -2.26
N ALA A 159 -6.80 -5.24 -1.92
CA ALA A 159 -5.72 -4.76 -2.77
C ALA A 159 -5.68 -5.48 -4.13
N SER A 160 -5.85 -6.80 -4.15
CA SER A 160 -5.76 -7.61 -5.38
C SER A 160 -6.96 -7.39 -6.30
N TYR A 161 -8.19 -7.31 -5.76
CA TYR A 161 -9.36 -6.96 -6.58
C TYR A 161 -9.35 -5.51 -7.06
N ALA A 162 -8.74 -4.57 -6.33
CA ALA A 162 -8.50 -3.24 -6.86
C ALA A 162 -7.56 -3.28 -8.08
N THR A 163 -6.59 -4.21 -8.11
CA THR A 163 -5.72 -4.42 -9.28
C THR A 163 -6.53 -4.96 -10.46
N HIS A 164 -7.43 -5.93 -10.23
CA HIS A 164 -8.35 -6.39 -11.27
C HIS A 164 -9.25 -5.28 -11.80
N TYR A 165 -9.84 -4.46 -10.93
CA TYR A 165 -10.64 -3.31 -11.32
C TYR A 165 -9.86 -2.38 -12.25
N TYR A 166 -8.64 -2.03 -11.85
CA TYR A 166 -7.80 -1.14 -12.64
C TYR A 166 -7.41 -1.73 -13.99
N LEU A 167 -7.09 -3.02 -14.06
CA LEU A 167 -6.77 -3.69 -15.31
C LEU A 167 -7.96 -3.65 -16.27
N ASN A 168 -9.15 -4.04 -15.80
CA ASN A 168 -10.38 -3.97 -16.59
C ASN A 168 -10.62 -2.53 -17.08
N LYS A 169 -10.47 -1.53 -16.20
CA LYS A 169 -10.61 -0.12 -16.58
C LYS A 169 -9.60 0.32 -17.65
N ILE A 170 -8.36 -0.15 -17.59
CA ILE A 170 -7.32 0.13 -18.60
C ILE A 170 -7.70 -0.47 -19.95
N HIS A 171 -8.30 -1.66 -19.96
CA HIS A 171 -8.77 -2.34 -21.17
C HIS A 171 -10.14 -1.86 -21.66
N GLY A 172 -10.81 -0.98 -20.91
CA GLY A 172 -12.17 -0.52 -21.23
C GLY A 172 -13.25 -1.58 -20.97
N GLU A 173 -12.95 -2.55 -20.10
CA GLU A 173 -13.82 -3.65 -19.72
C GLU A 173 -14.60 -3.34 -18.43
N SER A 174 -15.74 -3.99 -18.26
CA SER A 174 -16.53 -3.92 -17.03
C SER A 174 -15.93 -4.79 -15.93
N PHE A 175 -15.81 -4.25 -14.73
CA PHE A 175 -15.40 -5.02 -13.55
C PHE A 175 -16.60 -5.30 -12.65
N GLU A 176 -16.79 -6.56 -12.29
CA GLU A 176 -17.72 -6.99 -11.24
C GLU A 176 -16.95 -7.64 -10.10
N LEU A 177 -17.23 -7.19 -8.87
CA LEU A 177 -16.65 -7.79 -7.68
C LEU A 177 -17.42 -9.08 -7.34
N PRO A 178 -16.75 -10.24 -7.14
CA PRO A 178 -17.45 -11.49 -6.84
C PRO A 178 -18.32 -11.41 -5.59
N GLU A 179 -19.49 -12.06 -5.64
CA GLU A 179 -20.46 -12.06 -4.54
C GLU A 179 -19.87 -12.65 -3.26
N GLN A 180 -19.08 -13.73 -3.37
CA GLN A 180 -18.38 -14.34 -2.23
C GLN A 180 -17.50 -13.32 -1.48
N VAL A 181 -16.84 -12.39 -2.20
CA VAL A 181 -16.00 -11.35 -1.58
C VAL A 181 -16.86 -10.36 -0.80
N ILE A 182 -17.99 -9.93 -1.37
CA ILE A 182 -18.94 -9.01 -0.73
C ILE A 182 -19.54 -9.64 0.53
N ASP A 183 -19.95 -10.90 0.44
CA ASP A 183 -20.55 -11.65 1.55
C ASP A 183 -19.54 -11.90 2.67
N THR A 184 -18.30 -12.26 2.32
CA THR A 184 -17.22 -12.47 3.28
C THR A 184 -16.89 -11.17 4.02
N LEU A 185 -16.75 -10.04 3.32
CA LEU A 185 -16.55 -8.74 3.93
C LEU A 185 -17.73 -8.34 4.84
N SER A 186 -18.97 -8.61 4.39
CA SER A 186 -20.18 -8.23 5.12
C SER A 186 -20.38 -9.03 6.41
N SER A 187 -19.98 -10.30 6.41
CA SER A 187 -20.04 -11.20 7.57
C SER A 187 -18.83 -11.02 8.52
N THR A 188 -17.67 -10.63 7.99
CA THR A 188 -16.43 -10.50 8.76
C THR A 188 -16.24 -9.08 9.31
N ARG A 189 -17.00 -8.74 10.36
CA ARG A 189 -17.06 -7.39 10.95
C ARG A 189 -16.87 -7.36 12.46
N ASP A 190 -16.44 -6.21 12.97
CA ASP A 190 -16.21 -5.96 14.38
C ASP A 190 -17.52 -5.69 15.15
N VAL A 191 -18.32 -6.74 15.34
CA VAL A 191 -19.63 -6.68 15.98
C VAL A 191 -19.76 -7.80 17.01
N HIS A 192 -20.12 -7.46 18.24
CA HIS A 192 -20.36 -8.39 19.36
C HIS A 192 -19.21 -9.37 19.67
N ARG A 193 -17.97 -8.92 19.48
CA ARG A 193 -16.77 -9.76 19.64
C ARG A 193 -15.80 -9.23 20.67
N LYS A 194 -14.86 -10.07 21.09
CA LYS A 194 -13.76 -9.67 21.96
C LYS A 194 -12.63 -9.06 21.10
N PRO A 195 -12.27 -7.79 21.32
CA PRO A 195 -11.24 -7.11 20.53
C PRO A 195 -9.85 -7.72 20.75
N HIS A 196 -8.98 -7.60 19.75
CA HIS A 196 -7.55 -7.82 19.92
C HIS A 196 -6.99 -6.88 21.01
N VAL A 197 -5.94 -7.30 21.73
CA VAL A 197 -5.39 -6.54 22.87
C VAL A 197 -4.98 -5.11 22.48
N TRP A 198 -4.41 -4.93 21.29
CA TRP A 198 -4.04 -3.61 20.76
C TRP A 198 -5.25 -2.74 20.45
N ASN A 199 -6.27 -3.27 19.78
CA ASN A 199 -7.52 -2.55 19.54
C ASN A 199 -8.18 -2.17 20.87
N ALA A 200 -8.19 -3.09 21.84
CA ALA A 200 -8.76 -2.87 23.16
C ALA A 200 -8.06 -1.72 23.91
N GLY A 201 -6.72 -1.67 23.87
CA GLY A 201 -5.92 -0.60 24.47
C GLY A 201 -6.12 0.77 23.80
N GLN A 202 -6.71 0.80 22.62
CA GLN A 202 -7.02 2.00 21.84
C GLN A 202 -8.51 2.36 21.88
N GLY A 203 -9.31 1.62 22.66
CA GLY A 203 -10.76 1.81 22.69
C GLY A 203 -11.47 1.41 21.39
N GLN A 204 -10.81 0.69 20.48
CA GLN A 204 -11.40 0.20 19.24
C GLN A 204 -12.10 -1.13 19.54
N LYS A 205 -13.40 -1.07 19.83
CA LYS A 205 -14.23 -2.23 20.17
C LYS A 205 -15.61 -2.04 19.58
N ASN A 206 -16.19 -3.09 18.99
CA ASN A 206 -17.52 -3.05 18.38
C ASN A 206 -17.67 -1.87 17.42
N THR A 207 -16.62 -1.61 16.64
CA THR A 207 -16.58 -0.50 15.68
C THR A 207 -17.53 -0.71 14.51
N GLY A 208 -17.98 -1.95 14.28
CA GLY A 208 -18.77 -2.36 13.12
C GLY A 208 -17.98 -2.41 11.82
N ALA A 209 -16.72 -1.98 11.84
CA ALA A 209 -15.80 -1.95 10.70
C ALA A 209 -15.36 -3.37 10.31
N PHE A 210 -14.65 -3.50 9.19
CA PHE A 210 -14.17 -4.79 8.69
C PHE A 210 -13.01 -5.32 9.55
N LEU A 211 -12.96 -6.65 9.70
CA LEU A 211 -11.83 -7.31 10.33
C LEU A 211 -10.75 -7.68 9.30
N THR A 212 -9.52 -7.84 9.78
CA THR A 212 -8.39 -8.19 8.91
C THR A 212 -8.50 -9.61 8.35
N TRP A 213 -8.79 -10.61 9.17
CA TRP A 213 -8.71 -12.03 8.77
C TRP A 213 -10.09 -12.59 8.39
N PHE A 214 -10.19 -13.33 7.29
CA PHE A 214 -11.43 -14.03 6.88
C PHE A 214 -11.54 -15.39 7.55
N TYR A 215 -11.58 -15.37 8.88
CA TYR A 215 -11.73 -16.54 9.72
C TYR A 215 -12.40 -16.13 11.03
N ASP A 216 -13.30 -16.97 11.54
CA ASP A 216 -13.96 -16.74 12.82
C ASP A 216 -13.05 -17.23 13.96
N GLU A 217 -12.61 -16.31 14.84
CA GLU A 217 -11.78 -16.67 15.99
C GLU A 217 -12.47 -17.58 17.01
N ASP A 218 -13.81 -17.66 16.99
CA ASP A 218 -14.58 -18.48 17.92
C ASP A 218 -14.91 -19.87 17.34
N ASP A 219 -14.57 -20.14 16.06
CA ASP A 219 -14.70 -21.44 15.42
C ASP A 219 -13.97 -22.52 16.26
N PRO A 220 -14.68 -23.58 16.73
CA PRO A 220 -14.07 -24.65 17.52
C PRO A 220 -13.00 -25.44 16.75
N LYS A 221 -12.98 -25.36 15.42
CA LYS A 221 -11.98 -26.01 14.56
C LYS A 221 -10.67 -25.21 14.45
N MET A 222 -10.65 -23.93 14.85
CA MET A 222 -9.43 -23.12 14.78
C MET A 222 -8.36 -23.63 15.76
N PRO A 223 -7.11 -23.90 15.33
CA PRO A 223 -6.04 -24.30 16.22
C PRO A 223 -5.67 -23.20 17.23
N ARG A 224 -6.03 -23.39 18.50
CA ARG A 224 -5.80 -22.38 19.56
C ARG A 224 -4.38 -22.37 20.13
N ASN A 225 -3.66 -23.49 20.08
CA ASN A 225 -2.27 -23.52 20.55
C ASN A 225 -1.35 -22.84 19.51
N ILE A 226 -0.61 -21.81 19.93
CA ILE A 226 0.34 -21.06 19.06
C ILE A 226 1.43 -21.97 18.45
N PHE A 227 1.68 -23.12 19.06
CA PHE A 227 2.64 -24.14 18.59
C PHE A 227 1.96 -25.34 17.92
N SER A 228 0.67 -25.24 17.59
CA SER A 228 -0.01 -26.27 16.79
C SER A 228 0.76 -26.53 15.51
N LYS A 229 0.76 -27.79 15.07
CA LYS A 229 1.39 -28.14 13.80
C LYS A 229 0.57 -27.57 12.64
N PRO A 230 1.19 -27.26 11.49
CA PRO A 230 0.47 -26.71 10.33
C PRO A 230 -0.69 -27.57 9.83
N ASN A 231 -0.59 -28.90 9.97
CA ASN A 231 -1.63 -29.84 9.56
C ASN A 231 -2.89 -29.81 10.44
N ASN A 232 -2.92 -28.99 11.49
CA ASN A 232 -4.12 -28.78 12.30
C ASN A 232 -5.06 -27.73 11.69
N GLY A 233 -4.67 -27.03 10.62
CA GLY A 233 -5.47 -26.00 9.95
C GLY A 233 -4.81 -24.62 9.99
N THR A 234 -5.48 -23.66 9.36
CA THR A 234 -5.11 -22.24 9.40
C THR A 234 -5.54 -21.60 10.72
N ARG A 235 -4.88 -20.50 11.08
CA ARG A 235 -5.22 -19.75 12.27
C ARG A 235 -5.02 -18.27 12.08
N ILE A 236 -5.84 -17.50 12.78
CA ILE A 236 -5.59 -16.08 12.97
C ILE A 236 -4.34 -15.94 13.86
N PRO A 237 -3.36 -15.08 13.49
CA PRO A 237 -2.27 -14.75 14.39
C PRO A 237 -2.83 -14.37 15.78
N PHE A 238 -2.31 -15.01 16.83
CA PHE A 238 -2.79 -14.83 18.22
C PHE A 238 -4.23 -15.23 18.55
N ASN A 239 -4.92 -15.95 17.66
CA ASN A 239 -6.30 -16.43 17.86
C ASN A 239 -7.32 -15.31 18.12
N ARG A 240 -7.02 -14.08 17.73
CA ARG A 240 -7.94 -12.94 17.86
C ARG A 240 -7.80 -12.09 16.61
N ASN A 241 -8.91 -11.92 15.91
CA ASN A 241 -8.97 -11.02 14.78
C ASN A 241 -8.88 -9.56 15.24
N ASP A 242 -8.64 -8.65 14.32
CA ASP A 242 -8.33 -7.27 14.63
C ASP A 242 -8.99 -6.32 13.63
N VAL A 243 -9.10 -5.06 14.05
CA VAL A 243 -9.51 -3.94 13.19
C VAL A 243 -8.25 -3.13 12.90
N ASP A 244 -7.87 -3.03 11.64
CA ASP A 244 -6.77 -2.15 11.22
C ASP A 244 -7.32 -1.05 10.31
N CYS A 245 -6.94 0.19 10.60
CA CYS A 245 -7.41 1.36 9.84
C CYS A 245 -7.02 1.33 8.36
N VAL A 246 -5.81 0.86 8.03
CA VAL A 246 -5.33 0.84 6.65
C VAL A 246 -5.97 -0.31 5.89
N VAL A 247 -6.16 -1.47 6.54
CA VAL A 247 -6.95 -2.58 5.98
C VAL A 247 -8.36 -2.11 5.64
N ASN A 248 -9.02 -1.40 6.58
CA ASN A 248 -10.35 -0.83 6.34
C ASN A 248 -10.33 0.22 5.22
N ALA A 249 -9.26 1.01 5.10
CA ALA A 249 -9.11 1.95 3.99
C ALA A 249 -8.99 1.23 2.64
N HIS A 250 -8.24 0.13 2.55
CA HIS A 250 -8.14 -0.66 1.33
C HIS A 250 -9.47 -1.33 0.95
N VAL A 251 -10.20 -1.87 1.93
CA VAL A 251 -11.55 -2.41 1.72
C VAL A 251 -12.50 -1.32 1.23
N LEU A 252 -12.53 -0.15 1.88
CA LEU A 252 -13.37 0.97 1.45
C LEU A 252 -13.04 1.40 0.03
N LYS A 253 -11.75 1.50 -0.32
CA LYS A 253 -11.32 1.84 -1.68
C LYS A 253 -11.87 0.86 -2.70
N LEU A 254 -11.72 -0.45 -2.47
CA LEU A 254 -12.28 -1.48 -3.36
C LEU A 254 -13.79 -1.30 -3.52
N LEU A 255 -14.52 -1.19 -2.41
CA LEU A 255 -15.98 -1.07 -2.42
C LEU A 255 -16.44 0.21 -3.11
N THR A 256 -15.72 1.32 -2.96
CA THR A 256 -15.96 2.56 -3.71
C THR A 256 -15.76 2.35 -5.21
N LEU A 257 -14.63 1.75 -5.62
CA LEU A 257 -14.34 1.48 -7.04
C LEU A 257 -15.40 0.56 -7.66
N ALA A 258 -15.89 -0.43 -6.92
CA ALA A 258 -16.91 -1.38 -7.35
C ALA A 258 -18.35 -0.87 -7.20
N GLY A 259 -18.57 0.36 -6.70
CA GLY A 259 -19.92 0.92 -6.47
C GLY A 259 -20.73 0.20 -5.38
N LYS A 260 -20.07 -0.51 -4.45
CA LYS A 260 -20.70 -1.29 -3.37
C LYS A 260 -20.68 -0.54 -2.04
N THR A 261 -21.28 0.65 -2.00
CA THR A 261 -21.16 1.61 -0.88
C THR A 261 -22.28 1.58 0.17
N GLU A 262 -23.31 0.75 0.00
CA GLU A 262 -24.52 0.81 0.85
C GLU A 262 -24.48 -0.06 2.10
N GLY A 263 -23.56 -1.03 2.16
CA GLY A 263 -23.48 -2.04 3.21
C GLY A 263 -23.17 -1.47 4.60
N PRO A 264 -23.63 -2.13 5.68
CA PRO A 264 -23.40 -1.66 7.05
C PRO A 264 -21.91 -1.64 7.42
N GLY A 265 -21.10 -2.55 6.88
CA GLY A 265 -19.64 -2.52 7.03
C GLY A 265 -19.00 -1.28 6.42
N TYR A 266 -19.44 -0.86 5.23
CA TYR A 266 -18.94 0.36 4.57
C TYR A 266 -19.22 1.59 5.44
N LYS A 267 -20.47 1.76 5.89
CA LYS A 267 -20.88 2.88 6.74
C LYS A 267 -20.09 2.92 8.06
N ALA A 268 -19.92 1.77 8.71
CA ALA A 268 -19.18 1.65 9.95
C ALA A 268 -17.68 1.92 9.78
N ALA A 269 -17.05 1.41 8.71
CA ALA A 269 -15.66 1.70 8.39
C ALA A 269 -15.45 3.20 8.09
N CYS A 270 -16.36 3.85 7.34
CA CYS A 270 -16.31 5.29 7.14
C CYS A 270 -16.39 6.06 8.46
N ALA A 271 -17.32 5.71 9.35
CA ALA A 271 -17.47 6.35 10.66
C ALA A 271 -16.20 6.15 11.51
N HIS A 272 -15.64 4.93 11.50
CA HIS A 272 -14.41 4.61 12.21
C HIS A 272 -13.22 5.45 11.73
N LEU A 273 -12.95 5.49 10.42
CA LEU A 273 -11.82 6.27 9.88
C LEU A 273 -12.01 7.78 10.10
N ASN A 274 -13.24 8.30 9.98
CA ASN A 274 -13.51 9.70 10.29
C ASN A 274 -13.23 10.04 11.76
N ASN A 275 -13.60 9.16 12.69
CA ASN A 275 -13.27 9.35 14.10
C ASN A 275 -11.76 9.33 14.35
N ILE A 276 -11.02 8.43 13.71
CA ILE A 276 -9.55 8.37 13.83
C ILE A 276 -8.90 9.65 13.29
N ALA A 277 -9.38 10.18 12.17
CA ALA A 277 -8.92 11.46 11.63
C ALA A 277 -9.25 12.64 12.56
N ALA A 278 -10.41 12.63 13.22
CA ALA A 278 -10.79 13.63 14.23
C ALA A 278 -9.85 13.60 15.44
N GLN A 279 -9.49 12.40 15.91
CA GLN A 279 -8.59 12.17 17.04
C GLN A 279 -7.10 12.34 16.68
N LYS A 280 -6.76 12.41 15.39
CA LYS A 280 -5.38 12.46 14.85
C LYS A 280 -4.55 11.22 15.21
N ASP A 281 -5.21 10.08 15.41
CA ASP A 281 -4.55 8.84 15.86
C ASP A 281 -4.04 7.96 14.71
N PHE A 282 -3.37 8.61 13.75
CA PHE A 282 -2.96 7.96 12.51
C PHE A 282 -1.88 6.89 12.68
N PHE A 283 -1.14 6.93 13.79
CA PHE A 283 -0.07 5.95 14.02
C PHE A 283 -0.59 4.69 14.70
N PHE A 284 -1.43 4.84 15.72
CA PHE A 284 -1.76 3.73 16.58
C PHE A 284 -2.92 2.91 16.03
N CYS A 285 -3.80 3.48 15.21
CA CYS A 285 -4.90 2.73 14.60
C CYS A 285 -4.48 1.57 13.66
N GLY A 286 -3.24 1.59 13.15
CA GLY A 286 -2.66 0.47 12.41
C GLY A 286 -1.96 -0.54 13.32
N LEU A 287 -2.27 -1.82 13.14
CA LEU A 287 -1.51 -2.95 13.67
C LEU A 287 -0.38 -3.35 12.72
N TYR A 288 -0.61 -3.28 11.41
CA TYR A 288 0.36 -3.78 10.42
C TYR A 288 1.19 -2.69 9.75
N TYR A 289 0.78 -1.43 9.93
CA TYR A 289 1.35 -0.32 9.21
C TYR A 289 2.05 0.64 10.16
N PRO A 290 3.38 0.55 10.28
CA PRO A 290 4.10 1.29 11.29
C PRO A 290 4.39 2.72 10.85
N SER A 291 3.46 3.42 10.19
CA SER A 291 3.64 4.80 9.73
C SER A 291 2.35 5.59 9.86
N ARG A 292 2.48 6.82 10.38
CA ARG A 292 1.35 7.75 10.52
C ARG A 292 0.90 8.41 9.22
N TYR A 293 1.60 8.13 8.12
CA TYR A 293 1.35 8.77 6.82
C TYR A 293 0.64 7.86 5.83
N VAL A 294 0.68 6.53 6.04
CA VAL A 294 0.00 5.59 5.14
C VAL A 294 -1.53 5.69 5.26
N LEU A 295 -2.07 5.98 6.45
CA LEU A 295 -3.50 6.13 6.62
C LEU A 295 -4.04 7.39 5.90
N PRO A 296 -3.46 8.60 6.10
CA PRO A 296 -3.81 9.76 5.28
C PRO A 296 -3.68 9.52 3.77
N TYR A 297 -2.63 8.81 3.34
CA TYR A 297 -2.45 8.41 1.94
C TYR A 297 -3.59 7.52 1.43
N SER A 298 -3.95 6.50 2.20
CA SER A 298 -5.01 5.56 1.82
C SER A 298 -6.39 6.25 1.80
N MET A 299 -6.67 7.12 2.77
CA MET A 299 -7.90 7.91 2.80
C MET A 299 -7.99 8.92 1.65
N ALA A 300 -6.87 9.55 1.26
CA ALA A 300 -6.83 10.43 0.10
C ALA A 300 -7.11 9.68 -1.21
N ALA A 301 -6.61 8.45 -1.35
CA ALA A 301 -6.92 7.60 -2.50
C ALA A 301 -8.40 7.19 -2.57
N ILE A 302 -9.06 6.96 -1.43
CA ILE A 302 -10.52 6.70 -1.39
C ILE A 302 -11.31 7.94 -1.82
N LEU A 303 -10.93 9.12 -1.33
CA LEU A 303 -11.56 10.39 -1.72
C LEU A 303 -11.42 10.66 -3.23
N GLU A 304 -10.22 10.42 -3.79
CA GLU A 304 -9.98 10.50 -5.24
C GLU A 304 -10.83 9.50 -6.03
N ALA A 305 -11.04 8.29 -5.49
CA ALA A 305 -11.93 7.29 -6.08
C ALA A 305 -13.43 7.61 -5.96
N GLY A 306 -13.81 8.74 -5.32
CA GLY A 306 -15.21 9.16 -5.15
C GLY A 306 -15.85 8.74 -3.83
N GLY A 307 -15.07 8.29 -2.85
CA GLY A 307 -15.55 7.87 -1.53
C GLY A 307 -15.96 9.04 -0.64
N SER A 308 -17.12 9.64 -0.93
CA SER A 308 -17.64 10.85 -0.29
C SER A 308 -17.86 10.72 1.23
N CYS A 309 -17.99 9.51 1.76
CA CYS A 309 -18.16 9.28 3.19
C CYS A 309 -16.98 9.78 4.04
N LEU A 310 -15.79 9.98 3.45
CA LEU A 310 -14.60 10.48 4.12
C LEU A 310 -14.38 11.99 3.95
N GLU A 311 -15.24 12.69 3.20
CA GLU A 311 -15.13 14.15 3.01
C GLU A 311 -15.08 14.94 4.33
N PRO A 312 -15.80 14.56 5.41
CA PRO A 312 -15.66 15.22 6.71
C PRO A 312 -14.24 15.22 7.29
N SER A 313 -13.35 14.35 6.80
CA SER A 313 -11.95 14.26 7.22
C SER A 313 -10.95 14.96 6.30
N ARG A 314 -11.35 15.39 5.10
CA ARG A 314 -10.44 15.99 4.09
C ARG A 314 -9.55 17.08 4.70
N ASP A 315 -10.16 18.09 5.31
CA ASP A 315 -9.41 19.21 5.91
C ASP A 315 -8.55 18.79 7.09
N ARG A 316 -8.97 17.78 7.85
CA ARG A 316 -8.19 17.27 8.99
C ARG A 316 -6.91 16.58 8.53
N LEU A 317 -7.03 15.79 7.45
CA LEU A 317 -5.90 15.13 6.81
C LEU A 317 -4.94 16.17 6.21
N LEU A 318 -5.46 17.13 5.43
CA LEU A 318 -4.67 18.20 4.83
C LEU A 318 -3.91 19.02 5.90
N ASN A 319 -4.60 19.45 6.94
CA ASN A 319 -4.00 20.19 8.05
C ASN A 319 -2.98 19.36 8.84
N PHE A 320 -3.17 18.05 8.95
CA PHE A 320 -2.17 17.16 9.54
C PHE A 320 -0.88 17.14 8.70
N LEU A 321 -1.00 16.93 7.39
CA LEU A 321 0.13 16.85 6.46
C LEU A 321 0.93 18.16 6.45
N LEU A 322 0.27 19.31 6.29
CA LEU A 322 0.90 20.63 6.27
C LEU A 322 1.69 20.93 7.54
N ARG A 323 1.13 20.61 8.72
CA ARG A 323 1.76 20.87 10.02
C ARG A 323 2.92 19.93 10.32
N LYS A 324 2.92 18.71 9.77
CA LYS A 324 3.95 17.70 10.05
C LYS A 324 5.11 17.71 9.07
N GLN A 325 5.08 18.55 8.03
CA GLN A 325 6.21 18.66 7.11
C GLN A 325 7.39 19.36 7.80
N HIS A 326 8.57 18.76 7.68
CA HIS A 326 9.83 19.32 8.17
C HIS A 326 10.33 20.49 7.32
N LYS A 327 11.32 21.21 7.84
CA LYS A 327 11.96 22.35 7.17
C LYS A 327 12.71 21.98 5.89
N ASP A 328 12.97 20.72 5.60
CA ASP A 328 13.57 20.26 4.34
C ASP A 328 12.54 19.72 3.34
N GLY A 329 11.26 19.68 3.70
CA GLY A 329 10.18 19.15 2.85
C GLY A 329 9.80 17.71 3.16
N SER A 330 10.57 17.01 3.99
CA SER A 330 10.30 15.62 4.34
C SER A 330 9.20 15.46 5.40
N TRP A 331 8.69 14.24 5.50
CA TRP A 331 7.97 13.71 6.64
C TRP A 331 8.74 12.53 7.22
N LYS A 332 8.80 12.43 8.54
CA LYS A 332 9.53 11.37 9.24
C LYS A 332 8.62 10.67 10.22
N ASN A 333 8.66 9.35 10.19
CA ASN A 333 8.12 8.55 11.28
C ASN A 333 9.13 8.45 12.44
N SER A 334 8.73 8.89 13.63
CA SER A 334 9.63 9.00 14.79
C SER A 334 9.58 7.81 15.76
N ILE A 335 8.62 6.89 15.58
CA ILE A 335 8.35 5.81 16.55
C ILE A 335 9.11 4.53 16.21
N LEU A 336 9.40 4.31 14.93
CA LEU A 336 10.34 3.27 14.55
C LEU A 336 11.76 3.74 14.86
N ALA A 337 12.58 2.83 15.41
CA ALA A 337 14.02 3.06 15.64
C ALA A 337 14.83 3.28 14.34
N ARG A 338 14.17 3.39 13.18
CA ARG A 338 14.78 3.34 11.85
C ARG A 338 14.25 4.48 10.98
N PRO A 339 15.10 5.08 10.15
CA PRO A 339 14.68 6.14 9.25
C PRO A 339 13.67 5.60 8.21
N ASP A 340 12.44 6.06 8.34
CA ASP A 340 11.39 5.99 7.33
C ASP A 340 11.03 7.45 6.99
N ARG A 341 11.81 8.01 6.06
CA ARG A 341 11.68 9.41 5.60
C ARG A 341 11.25 9.47 4.15
N VAL A 342 11.79 8.61 3.29
CA VAL A 342 11.49 8.59 1.87
C VAL A 342 10.08 8.05 1.66
N GLN A 343 9.76 6.88 2.21
CA GLN A 343 8.42 6.29 2.08
C GLN A 343 7.36 7.17 2.77
N SER A 344 7.62 7.61 4.00
CA SER A 344 6.78 8.60 4.69
C SER A 344 6.55 9.89 3.88
N THR A 345 7.60 10.42 3.23
CA THR A 345 7.45 11.61 2.36
C THR A 345 6.68 11.31 1.09
N ALA A 346 6.89 10.15 0.46
CA ALA A 346 6.18 9.77 -0.76
C ALA A 346 4.66 9.62 -0.51
N TRP A 347 4.27 8.96 0.59
CA TRP A 347 2.87 8.89 1.02
C TRP A 347 2.29 10.26 1.36
N ALA A 348 3.00 11.05 2.18
CA ALA A 348 2.52 12.35 2.62
C ALA A 348 2.41 13.35 1.47
N LEU A 349 3.35 13.33 0.52
CA LEU A 349 3.31 14.16 -0.69
C LEU A 349 2.15 13.76 -1.60
N THR A 350 1.95 12.45 -1.84
CA THR A 350 0.82 11.97 -2.63
C THR A 350 -0.50 12.43 -2.03
N ALA A 351 -0.69 12.21 -0.72
CA ALA A 351 -1.88 12.66 -0.02
C ALA A 351 -2.06 14.17 -0.06
N LEU A 352 -0.98 14.95 0.14
CA LEU A 352 -1.02 16.41 0.09
C LEU A 352 -1.42 16.90 -1.31
N ALA A 353 -0.88 16.30 -2.37
CA ALA A 353 -1.16 16.71 -3.73
C ALA A 353 -2.60 16.37 -4.16
N GLN A 354 -3.16 15.24 -3.69
CA GLN A 354 -4.55 14.85 -3.94
C GLN A 354 -5.58 15.69 -3.15
N LEU A 355 -5.26 16.04 -1.90
CA LEU A 355 -6.18 16.76 -1.02
C LEU A 355 -6.05 18.29 -1.14
N GLY A 356 -4.87 18.77 -1.53
CA GLY A 356 -4.55 20.18 -1.62
C GLY A 356 -5.14 20.86 -2.85
N ASP A 357 -5.27 22.18 -2.74
CA ASP A 357 -5.55 23.07 -3.86
C ASP A 357 -4.25 23.51 -4.57
N PRO A 358 -4.05 23.21 -5.88
CA PRO A 358 -2.88 23.63 -6.65
C PRO A 358 -2.81 25.14 -6.88
N LYS A 359 -3.87 25.91 -6.64
CA LYS A 359 -3.85 27.39 -6.71
C LYS A 359 -3.42 28.03 -5.39
N ASN A 360 -3.39 27.27 -4.29
CA ASN A 360 -3.00 27.77 -2.98
C ASN A 360 -1.46 27.88 -2.87
N PRO A 361 -0.88 29.07 -2.64
CA PRO A 361 0.57 29.26 -2.61
C PRO A 361 1.28 28.44 -1.51
N LEU A 362 0.62 28.23 -0.37
CA LEU A 362 1.18 27.39 0.69
C LEU A 362 1.27 25.94 0.21
N HIS A 363 0.22 25.39 -0.41
CA HIS A 363 0.25 24.02 -0.90
C HIS A 363 1.31 23.83 -1.99
N GLN A 364 1.39 24.74 -2.96
CA GLN A 364 2.45 24.74 -4.00
C GLN A 364 3.84 24.69 -3.37
N ALA A 365 4.12 25.59 -2.41
CA ALA A 365 5.42 25.64 -1.75
C ALA A 365 5.74 24.32 -1.02
N ARG A 366 4.73 23.71 -0.37
CA ARG A 366 4.89 22.47 0.39
C ARG A 366 5.10 21.26 -0.52
N VAL A 367 4.34 21.16 -1.61
CA VAL A 367 4.47 20.10 -2.63
C VAL A 367 5.82 20.17 -3.33
N ARG A 368 6.22 21.35 -3.84
CA ARG A 368 7.53 21.52 -4.51
C ARG A 368 8.70 21.17 -3.60
N LYS A 369 8.61 21.54 -2.33
CA LYS A 369 9.67 21.25 -1.35
C LYS A 369 9.80 19.75 -1.08
N ALA A 370 8.68 19.05 -0.93
CA ALA A 370 8.66 17.60 -0.78
C ALA A 370 9.18 16.88 -2.03
N ALA A 371 8.79 17.33 -3.23
CA ALA A 371 9.28 16.77 -4.49
C ALA A 371 10.80 16.91 -4.61
N ARG A 372 11.36 18.08 -4.26
CA ARG A 372 12.82 18.28 -4.21
C ARG A 372 13.49 17.34 -3.22
N PHE A 373 12.91 17.15 -2.02
CA PHE A 373 13.43 16.20 -1.06
C PHE A 373 13.43 14.76 -1.60
N LEU A 374 12.34 14.31 -2.22
CA LEU A 374 12.33 12.97 -2.84
C LEU A 374 13.41 12.84 -3.91
N LEU A 375 13.55 13.82 -4.80
CA LEU A 375 14.58 13.79 -5.82
C LEU A 375 16.00 13.72 -5.22
N SER A 376 16.27 14.45 -4.15
CA SER A 376 17.59 14.39 -3.48
C SER A 376 17.87 13.05 -2.78
N GLU A 377 16.83 12.28 -2.47
CA GLU A 377 16.95 10.95 -1.84
C GLU A 377 16.89 9.81 -2.86
N SER A 378 16.78 10.12 -4.16
CA SER A 378 16.87 9.12 -5.21
C SER A 378 18.31 8.67 -5.43
N THR A 379 18.48 7.45 -5.94
CA THR A 379 19.78 6.91 -6.36
C THR A 379 19.63 6.19 -7.69
N ARG A 380 20.73 5.68 -8.24
CA ARG A 380 20.73 4.85 -9.46
C ARG A 380 21.22 3.44 -9.15
N ASP A 381 20.62 2.45 -9.78
CA ASP A 381 21.09 1.07 -9.71
C ASP A 381 22.31 0.85 -10.63
N ARG A 382 22.79 -0.39 -10.73
CA ARG A 382 23.93 -0.75 -11.59
C ARG A 382 23.66 -0.58 -13.09
N HIS A 383 22.39 -0.51 -13.51
CA HIS A 383 21.98 -0.29 -14.89
C HIS A 383 21.68 1.20 -15.16
N GLY A 384 21.84 2.05 -14.15
CA GLY A 384 21.58 3.48 -14.23
C GLY A 384 20.12 3.86 -14.01
N PHE A 385 19.22 2.93 -13.67
CA PHE A 385 17.82 3.25 -13.41
C PHE A 385 17.64 3.99 -12.09
N LEU A 386 16.86 5.06 -12.10
CA LEU A 386 16.57 5.86 -10.91
C LEU A 386 15.61 5.09 -9.99
N PHE A 387 15.92 5.01 -8.70
CA PHE A 387 15.06 4.36 -7.72
C PHE A 387 15.22 4.95 -6.32
N TRP A 388 14.30 4.57 -5.43
CA TRP A 388 14.37 4.91 -4.01
C TRP A 388 14.61 3.66 -3.17
N PRO A 389 15.59 3.67 -2.25
CA PRO A 389 15.85 2.52 -1.39
C PRO A 389 14.62 2.14 -0.57
N GLY A 390 14.30 0.84 -0.56
CA GLY A 390 13.12 0.31 0.12
C GLY A 390 13.12 0.61 1.62
N GLN A 391 12.08 1.31 2.08
CA GLN A 391 11.84 1.58 3.49
C GLN A 391 10.69 0.72 4.03
N VAL A 392 10.48 0.78 5.35
CA VAL A 392 9.45 -0.04 6.01
C VAL A 392 8.08 0.44 5.56
N TYR A 393 7.29 -0.44 4.98
CA TYR A 393 5.91 -0.13 4.61
C TYR A 393 4.87 -0.99 5.31
N PHE A 394 5.27 -2.18 5.76
CA PHE A 394 4.40 -3.15 6.41
C PHE A 394 5.18 -3.85 7.51
N ALA A 395 4.47 -4.34 8.51
CA ALA A 395 5.03 -5.03 9.65
C ALA A 395 4.03 -6.03 10.22
N ALA A 396 4.52 -7.16 10.72
CA ALA A 396 3.70 -8.04 11.53
C ALA A 396 3.81 -7.60 12.98
N THR A 397 2.67 -7.51 13.66
CA THR A 397 2.63 -7.35 15.11
C THR A 397 2.68 -8.73 15.74
N PHE A 398 3.60 -8.92 16.70
CA PHE A 398 3.68 -10.13 17.52
C PHE A 398 3.22 -9.80 18.96
N VAL A 399 3.89 -10.34 20.00
CA VAL A 399 3.75 -9.81 21.38
C VAL A 399 4.18 -8.34 21.52
N ALA A 400 5.00 -7.85 20.60
CA ALA A 400 5.37 -6.45 20.45
C ALA A 400 4.89 -5.91 19.11
N ARG A 401 4.69 -4.59 19.02
CA ARG A 401 4.42 -3.92 17.74
C ARG A 401 5.67 -3.89 16.87
N TYR A 402 5.48 -4.25 15.60
CA TYR A 402 6.47 -4.12 14.53
C TYR A 402 7.82 -4.88 14.68
N PRO A 403 7.88 -6.07 15.30
CA PRO A 403 9.12 -6.86 15.37
C PRO A 403 9.56 -7.42 14.03
N VAL A 404 8.63 -7.67 13.10
CA VAL A 404 8.94 -8.18 11.76
C VAL A 404 8.47 -7.15 10.77
N VAL A 405 9.35 -6.71 9.88
CA VAL A 405 9.09 -5.58 8.98
C VAL A 405 9.43 -5.96 7.55
N TRP A 406 8.65 -5.42 6.61
CA TRP A 406 8.82 -5.59 5.18
C TRP A 406 9.30 -4.30 4.55
N ARG A 407 10.23 -4.42 3.58
CA ARG A 407 10.79 -3.32 2.80
C ARG A 407 10.82 -3.68 1.33
N SER A 408 10.40 -2.76 0.47
CA SER A 408 10.41 -2.99 -0.97
C SER A 408 10.85 -1.73 -1.69
N SER A 409 12.00 -1.79 -2.38
CA SER A 409 12.45 -0.67 -3.22
C SER A 409 11.50 -0.43 -4.38
N ALA A 410 10.90 -1.48 -4.95
CA ALA A 410 9.90 -1.34 -6.01
C ALA A 410 8.67 -0.59 -5.51
N TYR A 411 8.17 -0.91 -4.31
CA TYR A 411 7.03 -0.20 -3.72
C TYR A 411 7.36 1.25 -3.34
N THR A 412 8.50 1.49 -2.68
CA THR A 412 8.94 2.86 -2.39
C THR A 412 9.11 3.69 -3.66
N THR A 413 9.67 3.09 -4.70
CA THR A 413 9.87 3.74 -6.02
C THR A 413 8.54 4.02 -6.71
N ALA A 414 7.58 3.09 -6.69
CA ALA A 414 6.25 3.30 -7.27
C ALA A 414 5.51 4.47 -6.61
N VAL A 415 5.49 4.51 -5.28
CA VAL A 415 4.83 5.61 -4.54
C VAL A 415 5.55 6.93 -4.77
N ALA A 416 6.89 6.94 -4.82
CA ALA A 416 7.67 8.15 -5.13
C ALA A 416 7.40 8.66 -6.55
N ALA A 417 7.32 7.76 -7.54
CA ALA A 417 6.97 8.10 -8.91
C ALA A 417 5.56 8.73 -9.00
N LYS A 418 4.56 8.14 -8.33
CA LYS A 418 3.21 8.73 -8.25
C LYS A 418 3.25 10.10 -7.58
N ALA A 419 3.99 10.25 -6.49
CA ALA A 419 4.11 11.51 -5.77
C ALA A 419 4.73 12.62 -6.65
N LEU A 420 5.76 12.30 -7.43
CA LEU A 420 6.36 13.23 -8.39
C LEU A 420 5.40 13.57 -9.52
N LEU A 421 4.66 12.59 -10.06
CA LEU A 421 3.66 12.83 -11.10
C LEU A 421 2.61 13.83 -10.64
N LEU A 422 2.05 13.66 -9.43
CA LEU A 422 1.09 14.59 -8.87
C LEU A 422 1.69 15.97 -8.57
N ALA A 423 2.95 16.00 -8.14
CA ALA A 423 3.64 17.26 -7.84
C ALA A 423 3.85 18.14 -9.08
N GLN A 424 3.82 17.60 -10.29
CA GLN A 424 4.00 18.39 -11.53
C GLN A 424 2.86 19.39 -11.77
N TYR A 425 1.73 19.22 -11.10
CA TYR A 425 0.56 20.09 -11.21
C TYR A 425 0.56 21.25 -10.18
N TYR A 426 1.66 21.46 -9.43
CA TYR A 426 1.83 22.46 -8.36
C TYR A 426 3.07 23.35 -8.57
#